data_AF-A0A2N0HHL4-F1
#
_entry.id   AF-A0A2N0HHL4-F1
#
_cell.length_a   1.000
_cell.length_b   1.000
_cell.length_c   1.000
_cell.angle_alpha   90.00
_cell.angle_beta   90.00
_cell.angle_gamma   90.00
#
_symmetry.space_group_name_H-M   'P 1'
#
loop_
_entity.id
_entity.type
_entity.pdbx_description
1 polymer ?
#
loop_
_entity_poly.entity_id
_entity_poly.type
_entity_poly.pdbx_seq_one_letter_code
_entity_poly.pdbx_strand_id
1 'polypeptide(L)'
;MEIWEKYTSGIKNTIFNSLNQNKDLKYWRDDMFSNIIIFIIPLSLIALIPSIIWAVDSGHYLMTFIDILCVLIIIMVGFKKGIKIEYRKLLFIANTYILSFFLLYYVGINSSLYLLASCFLSVFVYSFKNKYTPALLNLNISIIYILLYSFDFITIPDKNFKSNELFAVFSNLIFLSFLICILIPKLFNGLDDSFKESILHAKKIEKQNNLLKEITWIQSHVVRAPLSRLLAIADLLKNTNTTEEEKLFFLDNIIISSEELDDVIKEIILKSESVK
;
A
#
# COMPACT_ATOMS: atom_id res chain seq x y z
N MET A 1 15.36 -19.95 -7.40
CA MET A 1 14.27 -18.99 -7.72
C MET A 1 12.90 -19.64 -7.58
N GLU A 2 12.65 -20.80 -8.22
CA GLU A 2 11.34 -21.47 -8.19
C GLU A 2 10.79 -21.80 -6.79
N ILE A 3 11.63 -22.20 -5.82
CA ILE A 3 11.18 -22.54 -4.46
C ILE A 3 10.63 -21.31 -3.73
N TRP A 4 11.28 -20.15 -3.90
CA TRP A 4 10.85 -18.90 -3.30
C TRP A 4 9.54 -18.40 -3.92
N GLU A 5 9.40 -18.51 -5.24
CA GLU A 5 8.18 -18.13 -5.95
C GLU A 5 6.99 -19.02 -5.56
N LYS A 6 7.18 -20.34 -5.45
CA LYS A 6 6.16 -21.27 -4.96
C LYS A 6 5.76 -20.96 -3.51
N TYR A 7 6.73 -20.69 -2.64
CA TYR A 7 6.49 -20.32 -1.24
C TYR A 7 5.70 -19.01 -1.12
N THR A 8 6.16 -17.96 -1.78
CA THR A 8 5.51 -16.63 -1.75
C THR A 8 4.10 -16.68 -2.33
N SER A 9 3.91 -17.36 -3.47
CA SER A 9 2.60 -17.55 -4.07
C SER A 9 1.67 -18.37 -3.17
N GLY A 10 2.18 -19.44 -2.55
CA GLY A 10 1.41 -20.27 -1.62
C GLY A 10 0.86 -19.49 -0.42
N ILE A 11 1.68 -18.62 0.18
CA ILE A 11 1.25 -17.75 1.29
C ILE A 11 0.27 -16.69 0.81
N LYS A 12 0.59 -15.97 -0.28
CA LYS A 12 -0.32 -14.95 -0.83
C LYS A 12 -1.70 -15.54 -1.13
N ASN A 13 -1.75 -16.68 -1.83
CA ASN A 13 -3.03 -17.35 -2.12
C ASN A 13 -3.81 -17.79 -0.87
N THR A 14 -3.13 -18.02 0.25
CA THR A 14 -3.75 -18.46 1.52
C THR A 14 -4.22 -17.30 2.38
N ILE A 15 -3.50 -16.17 2.36
CA ILE A 15 -3.77 -14.99 3.18
C ILE A 15 -4.64 -13.98 2.43
N PHE A 16 -4.31 -13.70 1.17
CA PHE A 16 -4.84 -12.57 0.41
C PHE A 16 -4.80 -12.82 -1.10
N ASN A 17 -5.97 -13.03 -1.73
CA ASN A 17 -6.07 -13.11 -3.18
C ASN A 17 -6.22 -11.69 -3.78
N SER A 18 -5.12 -11.14 -4.29
CA SER A 18 -5.01 -9.75 -4.77
C SER A 18 -5.74 -9.46 -6.09
N LEU A 19 -6.38 -10.46 -6.71
CA LEU A 19 -6.78 -10.38 -8.11
C LEU A 19 -7.97 -9.43 -8.39
N ASN A 20 -8.81 -9.08 -7.41
CA ASN A 20 -10.11 -8.42 -7.69
C ASN A 20 -10.51 -7.26 -6.75
N GLN A 21 -9.57 -6.60 -6.07
CA GLN A 21 -9.92 -5.52 -5.13
C GLN A 21 -9.45 -4.15 -5.61
N ASN A 22 -10.31 -3.15 -5.42
CA ASN A 22 -9.92 -1.73 -5.49
C ASN A 22 -8.72 -1.53 -4.57
N LYS A 23 -7.64 -0.94 -5.07
CA LYS A 23 -6.40 -0.68 -4.32
C LYS A 23 -6.58 0.46 -3.31
N ASP A 24 -7.49 0.26 -2.37
CA ASP A 24 -7.73 1.16 -1.25
C ASP A 24 -6.69 0.94 -0.13
N LEU A 25 -6.71 1.80 0.90
CA LEU A 25 -5.81 1.68 2.04
C LEU A 25 -5.94 0.33 2.77
N LYS A 26 -7.12 -0.30 2.76
CA LYS A 26 -7.32 -1.63 3.37
C LYS A 26 -6.55 -2.70 2.60
N TYR A 27 -6.65 -2.70 1.27
CA TYR A 27 -5.88 -3.56 0.37
C TYR A 27 -4.38 -3.49 0.68
N TRP A 28 -3.81 -2.29 0.75
CA TRP A 28 -2.36 -2.13 0.96
C TRP A 28 -1.90 -2.66 2.32
N ARG A 29 -2.74 -2.54 3.35
CA ARG A 29 -2.43 -3.08 4.69
C ARG A 29 -2.58 -4.59 4.76
N ASP A 30 -3.44 -5.18 3.94
CA ASP A 30 -3.57 -6.63 3.81
C ASP A 30 -2.38 -7.21 3.00
N ASP A 31 -1.98 -6.56 1.90
CA ASP A 31 -0.79 -6.94 1.12
C ASP A 31 0.50 -6.82 1.97
N MET A 32 0.67 -5.70 2.68
CA MET A 32 1.81 -5.51 3.59
C MET A 32 1.88 -6.59 4.67
N PHE A 33 0.74 -6.96 5.25
CA PHE A 33 0.70 -8.07 6.21
C PHE A 33 1.11 -9.39 5.57
N SER A 34 0.62 -9.71 4.37
CA SER A 34 1.05 -10.91 3.66
C SER A 34 2.56 -10.91 3.40
N ASN A 35 3.14 -9.77 3.01
CA ASN A 35 4.58 -9.65 2.79
C ASN A 35 5.35 -9.80 4.12
N ILE A 36 4.87 -9.25 5.23
CA ILE A 36 5.46 -9.47 6.56
C ILE A 36 5.49 -10.97 6.89
N ILE A 37 4.38 -11.70 6.68
CA ILE A 37 4.32 -13.14 6.97
C ILE A 37 5.30 -13.94 6.10
N ILE A 38 5.44 -13.58 4.82
CA ILE A 38 6.38 -14.22 3.89
C ILE A 38 7.82 -14.12 4.43
N PHE A 39 8.23 -12.96 4.94
CA PHE A 39 9.60 -12.77 5.44
C PHE A 39 9.80 -13.28 6.87
N ILE A 40 8.80 -13.15 7.75
CA ILE A 40 8.96 -13.47 9.17
C ILE A 40 9.04 -14.97 9.42
N ILE A 41 8.38 -15.83 8.63
CA ILE A 41 8.46 -17.29 8.79
C ILE A 41 9.93 -17.78 8.71
N PRO A 42 10.68 -17.58 7.60
CA PRO A 42 12.06 -18.06 7.51
C PRO A 42 12.98 -17.35 8.52
N LEU A 43 12.81 -16.04 8.74
CA LEU A 43 13.63 -15.29 9.69
C LEU A 43 13.41 -15.76 11.13
N SER A 44 12.18 -16.09 11.51
CA SER A 44 11.86 -16.60 12.84
C SER A 44 12.45 -17.99 13.09
N LEU A 45 12.52 -18.85 12.07
CA LEU A 45 13.20 -20.15 12.17
C LEU A 45 14.71 -19.99 12.39
N ILE A 46 15.33 -19.01 11.72
CA ILE A 46 16.75 -18.70 11.91
C ILE A 46 16.99 -18.15 13.33
N ALA A 47 16.14 -17.22 13.79
CA ALA A 47 16.25 -16.60 15.11
C ALA A 47 15.97 -17.59 16.26
N LEU A 48 15.16 -18.62 16.02
CA LEU A 48 14.80 -19.63 17.02
C LEU A 48 16.02 -20.40 17.53
N ILE A 49 16.98 -20.73 16.65
CA ILE A 49 18.14 -21.56 16.99
C ILE A 49 18.98 -20.95 18.13
N PRO A 50 19.51 -19.71 18.02
CA PRO A 50 20.29 -19.10 19.11
C PRO A 50 19.42 -18.84 20.35
N SER A 51 18.12 -18.57 20.19
CA SER A 51 17.21 -18.35 21.33
C SER A 51 17.07 -19.61 22.19
N ILE A 52 16.89 -20.78 21.55
CA ILE A 52 16.79 -22.06 22.25
C ILE A 52 18.10 -22.39 22.97
N ILE A 53 19.26 -22.21 22.31
CA ILE A 53 20.58 -22.48 22.91
C ILE A 53 20.74 -21.66 24.19
N TRP A 54 20.54 -20.34 24.11
CA TRP A 54 20.63 -19.45 25.27
C TRP A 54 19.64 -19.81 26.38
N ALA A 55 18.39 -20.10 26.04
CA ALA A 55 17.35 -20.41 27.02
C ALA A 55 17.62 -21.72 27.78
N VAL A 56 18.14 -22.75 27.09
CA VAL A 56 18.51 -24.04 27.70
C VAL A 56 19.74 -23.88 28.58
N ASP A 57 20.77 -23.17 28.12
CA ASP A 57 21.99 -22.91 28.89
C ASP A 57 21.70 -22.10 30.16
N SER A 58 20.70 -21.21 30.11
CA SER A 58 20.24 -20.41 31.25
C SER A 58 19.23 -21.13 32.16
N GLY A 59 18.82 -22.36 31.83
CA GLY A 59 17.83 -23.14 32.58
C GLY A 59 16.37 -22.66 32.45
N HIS A 60 16.08 -21.77 31.49
CA HIS A 60 14.75 -21.18 31.27
C HIS A 60 13.90 -22.02 30.28
N TYR A 61 13.53 -23.25 30.66
CA TYR A 61 12.76 -24.15 29.80
C TYR A 61 11.39 -23.61 29.36
N LEU A 62 10.74 -22.78 30.19
CA LEU A 62 9.47 -22.15 29.81
C LEU A 62 9.65 -21.21 28.61
N MET A 63 10.76 -20.46 28.56
CA MET A 63 11.07 -19.55 27.46
C MET A 63 11.26 -20.32 26.14
N THR A 64 11.97 -21.45 26.18
CA THR A 64 12.12 -22.35 25.03
C THR A 64 10.77 -22.81 24.47
N PHE A 65 9.84 -23.19 25.36
CA PHE A 65 8.50 -23.62 24.95
C PHE A 65 7.73 -22.47 24.27
N ILE A 66 7.82 -21.26 24.82
CA ILE A 66 7.16 -20.07 24.28
C ILE A 66 7.72 -19.71 22.91
N ASP A 67 9.04 -19.73 22.72
CA ASP A 67 9.67 -19.43 21.43
C ASP A 67 9.21 -20.40 20.34
N ILE A 68 9.20 -21.71 20.64
CA ILE A 68 8.71 -22.74 19.71
C ILE A 68 7.23 -22.50 19.38
N LEU A 69 6.41 -22.24 20.41
CA LEU A 69 4.98 -21.98 20.24
C LEU A 69 4.73 -20.73 19.39
N CYS A 70 5.51 -19.66 19.59
CA CYS A 70 5.40 -18.43 18.82
C CYS A 70 5.72 -18.64 17.33
N VAL A 71 6.76 -19.43 17.03
CA VAL A 71 7.11 -19.79 15.64
C VAL A 71 6.02 -20.67 15.01
N LEU A 72 5.48 -21.63 15.76
CA LEU A 72 4.37 -22.47 15.29
C LEU A 72 3.11 -21.65 14.98
N ILE A 73 2.77 -20.65 15.81
CA ILE A 73 1.67 -19.73 15.55
C ILE A 73 1.91 -18.93 14.27
N ILE A 74 3.13 -18.41 14.05
CA ILE A 74 3.48 -17.68 12.83
C ILE A 74 3.31 -18.56 11.58
N ILE A 75 3.78 -19.82 11.63
CA ILE A 75 3.60 -20.79 10.55
C ILE A 75 2.11 -21.07 10.32
N MET A 76 1.32 -21.26 11.39
CA MET A 76 -0.13 -21.45 11.30
C MET A 76 -0.81 -20.24 10.64
N VAL A 77 -0.44 -19.02 11.04
CA VAL A 77 -0.96 -17.76 10.46
C VAL A 77 -0.64 -17.65 8.97
N GLY A 78 0.48 -18.21 8.50
CA GLY A 78 0.84 -18.25 7.08
C GLY A 78 0.09 -19.29 6.26
N PHE A 79 0.06 -20.54 6.73
CA PHE A 79 -0.32 -21.69 5.90
C PHE A 79 -1.72 -22.25 6.15
N LYS A 80 -2.31 -22.03 7.34
CA LYS A 80 -3.62 -22.61 7.66
C LYS A 80 -4.69 -21.94 6.81
N LYS A 81 -5.42 -22.70 5.98
CA LYS A 81 -6.52 -22.19 5.16
C LYS A 81 -7.78 -21.94 6.01
N GLY A 82 -8.66 -21.04 5.58
CA GLY A 82 -9.98 -20.80 6.20
C GLY A 82 -10.03 -19.75 7.32
N ILE A 83 -8.89 -19.18 7.74
CA ILE A 83 -8.88 -18.08 8.72
C ILE A 83 -9.07 -16.75 8.00
N LYS A 84 -10.05 -15.93 8.43
CA LYS A 84 -10.25 -14.57 7.90
C LYS A 84 -9.02 -13.71 8.17
N ILE A 85 -8.70 -12.80 7.24
CA ILE A 85 -7.52 -11.92 7.33
C ILE A 85 -7.47 -11.13 8.64
N GLU A 86 -8.61 -10.65 9.14
CA GLU A 86 -8.69 -9.89 10.39
C GLU A 86 -8.24 -10.73 11.60
N TYR A 87 -8.67 -11.99 11.69
CA TYR A 87 -8.24 -12.89 12.76
C TYR A 87 -6.77 -13.29 12.62
N ARG A 88 -6.25 -13.45 11.40
CA ARG A 88 -4.80 -13.69 11.19
C ARG A 88 -3.96 -12.54 11.74
N LYS A 89 -4.38 -11.30 11.47
CA LYS A 89 -3.72 -10.09 11.96
C LYS A 89 -3.75 -10.01 13.48
N LEU A 90 -4.91 -10.26 14.09
CA LEU A 90 -5.04 -10.27 15.55
C LEU A 90 -4.21 -11.38 16.21
N LEU A 91 -4.19 -12.59 15.64
CA LEU A 91 -3.33 -13.68 16.12
C LEU A 91 -1.85 -13.34 16.03
N PHE A 92 -1.43 -12.73 14.91
CA PHE A 92 -0.06 -12.26 14.73
C PHE A 92 0.32 -11.21 15.77
N ILE A 93 -0.53 -10.21 15.99
CA ILE A 93 -0.30 -9.15 16.99
C ILE A 93 -0.25 -9.74 18.40
N ALA A 94 -1.19 -10.62 18.76
CA ALA A 94 -1.17 -11.29 20.05
C ALA A 94 0.14 -12.07 20.25
N ASN A 95 0.60 -12.77 19.22
CA ASN A 95 1.84 -13.53 19.25
C ASN A 95 3.08 -12.66 19.52
N THR A 96 3.21 -11.51 18.84
CA THR A 96 4.35 -10.60 19.04
C THR A 96 4.35 -9.99 20.44
N TYR A 97 3.15 -9.68 20.98
CA TYR A 97 3.00 -9.16 22.34
C TYR A 97 3.31 -10.20 23.42
N ILE A 98 2.87 -11.45 23.24
CA ILE A 98 3.20 -12.56 24.14
C ILE A 98 4.71 -12.76 24.19
N LEU A 99 5.36 -12.84 23.02
CA LEU A 99 6.82 -12.99 22.94
C LEU A 99 7.53 -11.83 23.64
N SER A 100 7.09 -10.58 23.41
CA SER A 100 7.69 -9.40 24.03
C SER A 100 7.55 -9.38 25.56
N PHE A 101 6.40 -9.84 26.08
CA PHE A 101 6.18 -9.95 27.52
C PHE A 101 7.14 -10.96 28.16
N PHE A 102 7.31 -12.13 27.56
CA PHE A 102 8.19 -13.16 28.10
C PHE A 102 9.68 -12.81 27.94
N LEU A 103 10.07 -12.17 26.84
CA LEU A 103 11.40 -11.60 26.69
C LEU A 103 11.68 -10.54 27.76
N LEU A 104 10.70 -9.68 28.06
CA LEU A 104 10.83 -8.71 29.14
C LEU A 104 10.95 -9.39 30.52
N TYR A 105 10.20 -10.46 30.77
CA TYR A 105 10.24 -11.21 32.02
C TYR A 105 11.58 -11.95 32.25
N TYR A 106 12.09 -12.66 31.23
CA TYR A 106 13.29 -13.50 31.36
C TYR A 106 14.62 -12.78 31.06
N VAL A 107 14.63 -11.88 30.06
CA VAL A 107 15.85 -11.16 29.65
C VAL A 107 15.97 -9.80 30.35
N GLY A 108 14.83 -9.20 30.76
CA GLY A 108 14.79 -7.94 31.48
C GLY A 108 14.61 -6.71 30.58
N ILE A 109 14.99 -5.54 31.11
CA ILE A 109 14.55 -4.23 30.60
C ILE A 109 15.01 -3.91 29.17
N ASN A 110 16.13 -4.48 28.73
CA ASN A 110 16.66 -4.32 27.37
C ASN A 110 15.66 -4.85 26.32
N SER A 111 14.82 -5.80 26.70
CA SER A 111 13.77 -6.35 25.84
C SER A 111 12.57 -5.43 25.64
N SER A 112 12.53 -4.27 26.29
CA SER A 112 11.49 -3.24 26.05
C SER A 112 11.40 -2.79 24.58
N LEU A 113 12.49 -2.92 23.81
CA LEU A 113 12.49 -2.66 22.37
C LEU A 113 11.55 -3.60 21.59
N TYR A 114 11.34 -4.83 22.06
CA TYR A 114 10.40 -5.76 21.43
C TYR A 114 8.94 -5.34 21.66
N LEU A 115 8.63 -4.71 22.80
CA LEU A 115 7.31 -4.08 23.03
C LEU A 115 7.09 -2.90 22.09
N LEU A 116 8.13 -2.10 21.83
CA LEU A 116 8.04 -1.00 20.86
C LEU A 116 7.80 -1.54 19.44
N ALA A 117 8.55 -2.58 19.05
CA ALA A 117 8.39 -3.25 17.76
C ALA A 117 6.99 -3.86 17.60
N SER A 118 6.45 -4.50 18.64
CA SER A 118 5.09 -5.04 18.65
C SER A 118 4.04 -3.95 18.48
N CYS A 119 4.21 -2.80 19.15
CA CYS A 119 3.35 -1.64 18.95
C CYS A 119 3.39 -1.16 17.49
N PHE A 120 4.58 -0.96 16.93
CA PHE A 120 4.75 -0.56 15.53
C PHE A 120 4.06 -1.53 14.57
N LEU A 121 4.37 -2.83 14.67
CA LEU A 121 3.81 -3.86 13.80
C LEU A 121 2.28 -3.91 13.89
N SER A 122 1.73 -3.76 15.10
CA SER A 122 0.28 -3.78 15.29
C SER A 122 -0.44 -2.60 14.63
N VAL A 123 0.07 -1.37 14.80
CA VAL A 123 -0.50 -0.16 14.17
C VAL A 123 -0.33 -0.21 12.65
N PHE A 124 0.78 -0.75 12.17
CA PHE A 124 1.06 -0.88 10.75
C PHE A 124 0.08 -1.86 10.08
N VAL A 125 -0.13 -3.03 10.69
CA VAL A 125 -0.90 -4.14 10.12
C VAL A 125 -2.42 -4.00 10.31
N TYR A 126 -2.88 -3.48 11.46
CA TYR A 126 -4.30 -3.53 11.85
C TYR A 126 -4.90 -2.17 12.22
N SER A 127 -6.13 -1.88 11.75
CA SER A 127 -6.79 -0.58 12.01
C SER A 127 -7.68 -0.75 13.23
N PHE A 128 -7.20 -0.29 14.38
CA PHE A 128 -7.95 -0.37 15.61
C PHE A 128 -9.06 0.69 15.64
N LYS A 129 -10.20 0.35 16.25
CA LYS A 129 -11.27 1.33 16.52
C LYS A 129 -10.73 2.51 17.33
N ASN A 130 -9.93 2.21 18.35
CA ASN A 130 -9.13 3.20 19.06
C ASN A 130 -7.68 3.10 18.58
N LYS A 131 -7.20 4.12 17.87
CA LYS A 131 -5.82 4.15 17.33
C LYS A 131 -4.73 4.02 18.40
N TYR A 132 -5.04 4.31 19.66
CA TYR A 132 -4.11 4.22 20.78
C TYR A 132 -4.07 2.85 21.46
N THR A 133 -4.86 1.86 21.01
CA THR A 133 -4.93 0.54 21.64
C THR A 133 -3.54 -0.11 21.84
N PRO A 134 -2.62 -0.12 20.86
CA PRO A 134 -1.29 -0.69 21.05
C PRO A 134 -0.43 0.03 22.11
N ALA A 135 -0.50 1.37 22.16
CA ALA A 135 0.19 2.13 23.19
C ALA A 135 -0.37 1.87 24.59
N LEU A 136 -1.70 1.71 24.70
CA LEU A 136 -2.35 1.33 25.96
C LEU A 136 -1.98 -0.09 26.39
N LEU A 137 -1.80 -1.02 25.45
CA LEU A 137 -1.27 -2.36 25.75
C LEU A 137 0.17 -2.29 26.27
N ASN A 138 1.04 -1.48 25.65
CA ASN A 138 2.40 -1.26 26.15
C ASN A 138 2.41 -0.67 27.56
N LEU A 139 1.53 0.31 27.82
CA LEU A 139 1.37 0.90 29.15
C LEU A 139 0.93 -0.14 30.19
N ASN A 140 -0.06 -0.97 29.88
CA ASN A 140 -0.51 -2.04 30.77
C ASN A 140 0.60 -3.05 31.06
N ILE A 141 1.34 -3.51 30.05
CA ILE A 141 2.46 -4.44 30.23
C ILE A 141 3.56 -3.81 31.08
N SER A 142 3.86 -2.52 30.87
CA SER A 142 4.86 -1.79 31.65
C SER A 142 4.45 -1.69 33.12
N ILE A 143 3.18 -1.38 33.40
CA ILE A 143 2.64 -1.34 34.78
C ILE A 143 2.73 -2.71 35.43
N ILE A 144 2.32 -3.78 34.72
CA ILE A 144 2.40 -5.16 35.22
C ILE A 144 3.84 -5.52 35.56
N TYR A 145 4.80 -5.17 34.70
CA TYR A 145 6.21 -5.45 34.96
C TYR A 145 6.74 -4.70 36.19
N ILE A 146 6.40 -3.41 36.34
CA ILE A 146 6.77 -2.60 37.52
C ILE A 146 6.18 -3.21 38.80
N LEU A 147 4.93 -3.67 38.76
CA LEU A 147 4.29 -4.34 39.90
C LEU A 147 5.00 -5.65 40.24
N LEU A 148 5.25 -6.51 39.26
CA LEU A 148 5.95 -7.78 39.45
C LEU A 148 7.37 -7.57 40.01
N TYR A 149 8.06 -6.51 39.59
CA TYR A 149 9.35 -6.10 40.13
C TYR A 149 9.24 -5.66 41.61
N SER A 150 8.21 -4.87 41.96
CA SER A 150 8.04 -4.37 43.33
C SER A 150 7.70 -5.45 44.36
N PHE A 151 7.11 -6.58 43.93
CA PHE A 151 6.73 -7.69 44.80
C PHE A 151 7.78 -8.82 44.84
N ASP A 152 9.00 -8.59 44.31
CA ASP A 152 10.08 -9.60 44.21
C ASP A 152 9.69 -10.91 43.49
N PHE A 153 8.60 -10.91 42.70
CA PHE A 153 8.19 -12.07 41.89
C PHE A 153 9.08 -12.32 40.67
N ILE A 154 10.00 -11.39 40.37
CA ILE A 154 10.96 -11.52 39.27
C ILE A 154 12.36 -11.70 39.86
N THR A 155 12.90 -12.91 39.74
CA THR A 155 14.33 -13.17 39.93
C THR A 155 15.07 -12.76 38.65
N ILE A 156 15.22 -11.47 38.37
CA ILE A 156 16.09 -11.02 37.26
C ILE A 156 17.54 -11.41 37.61
N PRO A 157 18.34 -11.92 36.66
CA PRO A 157 19.77 -12.18 36.87
C PRO A 157 20.57 -10.91 37.29
N ASP A 158 20.14 -9.73 36.87
CA ASP A 158 20.74 -8.43 37.26
C ASP A 158 19.95 -7.72 38.37
N LYS A 159 20.29 -8.03 39.62
CA LYS A 159 19.76 -7.40 40.83
C LYS A 159 20.18 -5.93 41.05
N ASN A 160 20.83 -5.29 40.08
CA ASN A 160 21.52 -4.00 40.25
C ASN A 160 20.85 -2.80 39.57
N PHE A 161 19.60 -2.92 39.08
CA PHE A 161 18.92 -1.78 38.46
C PHE A 161 18.46 -0.76 39.51
N LYS A 162 18.87 0.50 39.31
CA LYS A 162 18.31 1.62 40.07
C LYS A 162 16.86 1.86 39.61
N SER A 163 15.95 2.10 40.56
CA SER A 163 14.54 2.42 40.28
C SER A 163 14.38 3.51 39.21
N ASN A 164 15.28 4.50 39.20
CA ASN A 164 15.27 5.59 38.22
C ASN A 164 15.46 5.12 36.76
N GLU A 165 16.23 4.07 36.51
CA GLU A 165 16.46 3.53 35.16
C GLU A 165 15.19 2.85 34.63
N LEU A 166 14.48 2.12 35.49
CA LEU A 166 13.20 1.49 35.19
C LEU A 166 12.18 2.53 34.69
N PHE A 167 12.02 3.61 35.45
CA PHE A 167 11.10 4.69 35.10
C PHE A 167 11.50 5.40 33.80
N ALA A 168 12.80 5.64 33.58
CA ALA A 168 13.28 6.29 32.36
C ALA A 168 12.98 5.46 31.10
N VAL A 169 13.25 4.14 31.13
CA VAL A 169 13.01 3.29 29.96
C VAL A 169 11.51 3.17 29.65
N PHE A 170 10.67 2.88 30.64
CA PHE A 170 9.23 2.71 30.38
C PHE A 170 8.53 4.01 30.02
N SER A 171 8.94 5.15 30.58
CA SER A 171 8.42 6.47 30.16
C SER A 171 8.71 6.74 28.68
N ASN A 172 9.96 6.49 28.24
CA ASN A 172 10.34 6.63 26.84
C ASN A 172 9.61 5.64 25.92
N LEU A 173 9.45 4.39 26.35
CA LEU A 173 8.70 3.37 25.61
C LEU A 173 7.24 3.81 25.39
N ILE A 174 6.57 4.27 26.45
CA ILE A 174 5.18 4.72 26.39
C ILE A 174 5.06 5.94 25.48
N PHE A 175 5.93 6.94 25.66
CA PHE A 175 5.97 8.14 24.82
C PHE A 175 6.11 7.77 23.33
N LEU A 176 7.10 6.94 22.98
CA LEU A 176 7.32 6.50 21.60
C LEU A 176 6.14 5.67 21.07
N SER A 177 5.51 4.85 21.92
CA SER A 177 4.34 4.05 21.51
C SER A 177 3.16 4.95 21.13
N PHE A 178 2.89 6.01 21.90
CA PHE A 178 1.87 7.01 21.57
C PHE A 178 2.23 7.80 20.31
N LEU A 179 3.50 8.18 20.15
CA LEU A 179 4.00 8.86 18.95
C LEU A 179 3.73 8.02 17.69
N ILE A 180 4.07 6.72 17.72
CA ILE A 180 3.84 5.78 16.61
C ILE A 180 2.34 5.67 16.30
N CYS A 181 1.48 5.58 17.32
CA CYS A 181 0.02 5.53 17.16
C CYS A 181 -0.57 6.80 16.52
N ILE A 182 0.15 7.94 16.56
CA ILE A 182 -0.25 9.18 15.90
C ILE A 182 0.33 9.27 14.48
N LEU A 183 1.62 8.98 14.33
CA LEU A 183 2.35 9.19 13.08
C LEU A 183 1.98 8.17 12.01
N ILE A 184 1.89 6.89 12.36
CA ILE A 184 1.67 5.83 11.36
C ILE A 184 0.30 5.99 10.68
N PRO A 185 -0.83 6.16 11.40
CA PRO A 185 -2.11 6.39 10.73
C PRO A 185 -2.12 7.67 9.89
N LYS A 186 -1.45 8.75 10.34
CA LYS A 186 -1.35 10.01 9.58
C LYS A 186 -0.58 9.81 8.27
N LEU A 187 0.50 9.04 8.30
CA LEU A 187 1.30 8.70 7.11
C LEU A 187 0.48 7.86 6.13
N PHE A 188 -0.24 6.84 6.60
CA PHE A 188 -1.08 6.02 5.74
C PHE A 188 -2.20 6.84 5.08
N ASN A 189 -2.90 7.69 5.85
CA ASN A 189 -3.96 8.54 5.30
C ASN A 189 -3.41 9.52 4.26
N GLY A 190 -2.27 10.18 4.55
CA GLY A 190 -1.65 11.10 3.59
C GLY A 190 -1.21 10.41 2.29
N LEU A 191 -0.72 9.17 2.37
CA LEU A 191 -0.41 8.37 1.18
C LEU A 191 -1.68 8.02 0.39
N ASP A 192 -2.75 7.57 1.05
CA ASP A 192 -4.02 7.22 0.39
C ASP A 192 -4.64 8.42 -0.33
N ASP A 193 -4.60 9.61 0.29
CA ASP A 193 -5.08 10.86 -0.32
C ASP A 193 -4.24 11.21 -1.56
N SER A 194 -2.91 11.14 -1.46
CA SER A 194 -2.01 11.38 -2.59
C SER A 194 -2.22 10.38 -3.73
N PHE A 195 -2.44 9.09 -3.43
CA PHE A 195 -2.75 8.08 -4.43
C PHE A 195 -4.07 8.37 -5.14
N LYS A 196 -5.14 8.71 -4.40
CA LYS A 196 -6.43 9.05 -5.01
C LYS A 196 -6.32 10.26 -5.93
N GLU A 197 -5.59 11.28 -5.52
CA GLU A 197 -5.31 12.46 -6.34
C GLU A 197 -4.57 12.08 -7.63
N SER A 198 -3.52 11.26 -7.54
CA SER A 198 -2.76 10.79 -8.72
C SER A 198 -3.64 10.02 -9.72
N ILE A 199 -4.54 9.16 -9.23
CA ILE A 199 -5.48 8.40 -10.08
C ILE A 199 -6.47 9.35 -10.75
N LEU A 200 -6.97 10.35 -10.04
CA LEU A 200 -7.87 11.36 -10.60
C LEU A 200 -7.17 12.16 -11.72
N HIS A 201 -5.92 12.59 -11.49
CA HIS A 201 -5.14 13.27 -12.52
C HIS A 201 -4.87 12.39 -13.74
N ALA A 202 -4.50 11.13 -13.54
CA ALA A 202 -4.29 10.18 -14.62
C ALA A 202 -5.55 10.02 -15.49
N LYS A 203 -6.74 9.89 -14.87
CA LYS A 203 -8.01 9.82 -15.60
C LYS A 203 -8.33 11.09 -16.38
N LYS A 204 -8.03 12.27 -15.82
CA LYS A 204 -8.20 13.55 -16.53
C LYS A 204 -7.29 13.63 -17.76
N ILE A 205 -6.02 13.27 -17.61
CA ILE A 205 -5.04 13.22 -18.71
C ILE A 205 -5.49 12.22 -19.78
N GLU A 206 -5.95 11.03 -19.39
CA GLU A 206 -6.46 10.03 -20.32
C GLU A 206 -7.65 10.57 -21.13
N LYS A 207 -8.60 11.26 -20.47
CA LYS A 207 -9.74 11.89 -21.14
C LYS A 207 -9.28 12.97 -22.12
N GLN A 208 -8.35 13.83 -21.72
CA GLN A 208 -7.78 14.87 -22.59
C GLN A 208 -7.05 14.25 -23.79
N ASN A 209 -6.25 13.20 -23.58
CA ASN A 209 -5.56 12.48 -24.66
C ASN A 209 -6.52 11.85 -25.66
N ASN A 210 -7.62 11.26 -25.19
CA ASN A 210 -8.62 10.68 -26.09
C ASN A 210 -9.30 11.77 -26.94
N LEU A 211 -9.56 12.94 -26.36
CA LEU A 211 -10.15 14.06 -27.09
C LEU A 211 -9.17 14.67 -28.10
N LEU A 212 -7.88 14.80 -27.73
CA LEU A 212 -6.82 15.22 -28.65
C LEU A 212 -6.64 14.24 -29.81
N LYS A 213 -6.74 12.93 -29.56
CA LYS A 213 -6.72 11.91 -30.63
C LYS A 213 -7.90 12.07 -31.58
N GLU A 214 -9.09 12.36 -31.05
CA GLU A 214 -10.28 12.62 -31.86
C GLU A 214 -10.08 13.86 -32.74
N ILE A 215 -9.60 14.98 -32.17
CA ILE A 215 -9.27 16.19 -32.94
C ILE A 215 -8.24 15.88 -34.03
N THR A 216 -7.18 15.15 -33.69
CA THR A 216 -6.12 14.77 -34.65
C THR A 216 -6.68 13.92 -35.79
N TRP A 217 -7.64 13.03 -35.50
CA TRP A 217 -8.32 12.22 -36.52
C TRP A 217 -9.15 13.09 -37.47
N ILE A 218 -9.95 14.03 -36.93
CA ILE A 218 -10.73 14.99 -37.72
C ILE A 218 -9.79 15.82 -38.61
N GLN A 219 -8.72 16.35 -38.05
CA GLN A 219 -7.74 17.17 -38.78
C GLN A 219 -7.02 16.40 -39.88
N SER A 220 -6.68 15.13 -39.67
CA SER A 220 -5.92 14.34 -40.64
C SER A 220 -6.79 13.70 -41.72
N HIS A 221 -8.05 13.36 -41.42
CA HIS A 221 -8.91 12.57 -42.31
C HIS A 221 -10.15 13.35 -42.77
N VAL A 222 -10.87 14.00 -41.87
CA VAL A 222 -12.13 14.66 -42.20
C VAL A 222 -11.88 15.97 -42.95
N VAL A 223 -10.95 16.79 -42.50
CA VAL A 223 -10.52 18.04 -43.17
C VAL A 223 -9.97 17.76 -44.58
N ARG A 224 -9.34 16.60 -44.79
CA ARG A 224 -8.67 16.27 -46.05
C ARG A 224 -9.64 16.12 -47.22
N ALA A 225 -10.87 15.66 -46.98
CA ALA A 225 -11.87 15.45 -48.03
C ALA A 225 -12.28 16.76 -48.73
N PRO A 226 -12.81 17.79 -48.04
CA PRO A 226 -13.15 19.06 -48.68
C PRO A 226 -11.92 19.77 -49.25
N LEU A 227 -10.77 19.72 -48.56
CA LEU A 227 -9.53 20.32 -49.07
C LEU A 227 -9.07 19.68 -50.38
N SER A 228 -9.13 18.35 -50.50
CA SER A 228 -8.74 17.66 -51.74
C SER A 228 -9.68 17.98 -52.89
N ARG A 229 -10.99 18.12 -52.63
CA ARG A 229 -11.96 18.57 -53.64
C ARG A 229 -11.67 19.99 -54.11
N LEU A 230 -11.39 20.92 -53.18
CA LEU A 230 -11.01 22.28 -53.51
C LEU A 230 -9.76 22.32 -54.41
N LEU A 231 -8.72 21.56 -54.05
CA LEU A 231 -7.49 21.46 -54.84
C LEU A 231 -7.73 20.87 -56.23
N ALA A 232 -8.54 19.81 -56.33
CA ALA A 232 -8.87 19.18 -57.61
C ALA A 232 -9.66 20.13 -58.52
N ILE A 233 -10.67 20.83 -57.99
CA ILE A 233 -11.45 21.79 -58.77
C ILE A 233 -10.59 22.99 -59.19
N ALA A 234 -9.72 23.49 -58.30
CA ALA A 234 -8.78 24.56 -58.63
C ALA A 234 -7.80 24.16 -59.73
N ASP A 235 -7.32 22.91 -59.73
CA ASP A 235 -6.45 22.38 -60.79
C ASP A 235 -7.17 22.28 -62.14
N LEU A 236 -8.42 21.77 -62.14
CA LEU A 236 -9.27 21.72 -63.34
C LEU A 236 -9.51 23.11 -63.91
N LEU A 237 -9.88 24.09 -63.08
CA LEU A 237 -10.10 25.48 -63.51
C LEU A 237 -8.83 26.13 -64.09
N LYS A 238 -7.65 25.74 -63.60
CA LYS A 238 -6.37 26.31 -64.02
C LYS A 238 -5.82 25.68 -65.30
N ASN A 239 -5.96 24.36 -65.45
CA ASN A 239 -5.21 23.58 -66.45
C ASN A 239 -6.08 23.07 -67.60
N THR A 240 -7.39 23.33 -67.60
CA THR A 240 -8.31 22.87 -68.67
C THR A 240 -9.11 24.03 -69.28
N ASN A 241 -9.35 23.96 -70.60
CA ASN A 241 -10.23 24.90 -71.28
C ASN A 241 -11.69 24.56 -70.95
N THR A 242 -12.23 25.25 -69.95
CA THR A 242 -13.59 25.07 -69.44
C THR A 242 -14.55 26.07 -70.06
N THR A 243 -15.75 25.61 -70.40
CA THR A 243 -16.87 26.45 -70.82
C THR A 243 -17.39 27.30 -69.65
N GLU A 244 -18.13 28.38 -69.94
CA GLU A 244 -18.70 29.23 -68.87
C GLU A 244 -19.69 28.46 -67.97
N GLU A 245 -20.44 27.51 -68.52
CA GLU A 245 -21.33 26.64 -67.74
C GLU A 245 -20.55 25.71 -66.80
N GLU A 246 -19.44 25.12 -67.25
CA GLU A 246 -18.57 24.29 -66.41
C GLU A 246 -17.87 25.10 -65.31
N LYS A 247 -17.47 26.35 -65.60
CA LYS A 247 -16.90 27.25 -64.59
C LYS A 247 -17.89 27.57 -63.48
N LEU A 248 -19.14 27.87 -63.83
CA LEU A 248 -20.20 28.12 -62.85
C LEU A 248 -20.42 26.87 -61.98
N PHE A 249 -20.48 25.68 -62.59
CA PHE A 249 -20.58 24.42 -61.85
C PHE A 249 -19.40 24.20 -60.87
N PHE A 250 -18.16 24.47 -61.31
CA PHE A 250 -16.99 24.33 -60.45
C PHE A 250 -16.97 25.35 -59.30
N LEU A 251 -17.40 26.59 -59.54
CA LEU A 251 -17.54 27.61 -58.49
C LEU A 251 -18.55 27.21 -57.42
N ASP A 252 -19.72 26.69 -57.82
CA ASP A 252 -20.72 26.20 -56.86
C ASP A 252 -20.16 25.07 -55.98
N ASN A 253 -19.40 24.13 -56.56
CA ASN A 253 -18.77 23.04 -55.81
C ASN A 253 -17.62 23.51 -54.90
N ILE A 254 -16.91 24.59 -55.27
CA ILE A 254 -15.92 25.24 -54.39
C ILE A 254 -16.61 25.83 -53.17
N ILE A 255 -17.74 26.53 -53.36
CA ILE A 255 -18.50 27.12 -52.25
C ILE A 255 -18.94 26.01 -51.28
N ILE A 256 -19.58 24.95 -51.79
CA ILE A 256 -20.02 23.81 -50.97
C ILE A 256 -18.84 23.18 -50.21
N SER A 257 -17.72 22.93 -50.88
CA SER A 257 -16.55 22.33 -50.21
C SER A 257 -15.90 23.28 -49.20
N SER A 258 -15.99 24.59 -49.40
CA SER A 258 -15.48 25.59 -48.45
C SER A 258 -16.38 25.68 -47.22
N GLU A 259 -17.70 25.61 -47.38
CA GLU A 259 -18.67 25.55 -46.28
C GLU A 259 -18.48 24.28 -45.44
N GLU A 260 -18.36 23.11 -46.09
CA GLU A 260 -18.08 21.86 -45.39
C GLU A 260 -16.76 21.92 -44.60
N LEU A 261 -15.71 22.53 -45.17
CA LEU A 261 -14.45 22.71 -44.48
C LEU A 261 -14.59 23.63 -43.26
N ASP A 262 -15.32 24.74 -43.39
CA ASP A 262 -15.58 25.68 -42.30
C ASP A 262 -16.33 25.00 -41.15
N ASP A 263 -17.32 24.15 -41.45
CA ASP A 263 -18.05 23.39 -40.43
C ASP A 263 -17.17 22.38 -39.69
N VAL A 264 -16.26 21.69 -40.40
CA VAL A 264 -15.27 20.81 -39.76
C VAL A 264 -14.31 21.61 -38.87
N ILE A 265 -13.90 22.81 -39.28
CA ILE A 265 -13.06 23.71 -38.47
C ILE A 265 -13.80 24.15 -37.20
N LYS A 266 -15.08 24.53 -37.31
CA LYS A 266 -15.91 24.86 -36.15
C LYS A 266 -16.01 23.68 -35.18
N GLU A 267 -16.18 22.46 -35.69
CA GLU A 267 -16.20 21.26 -34.85
C GLU A 267 -14.88 21.08 -34.06
N ILE A 268 -13.74 21.27 -34.72
CA ILE A 268 -12.42 21.20 -34.07
C ILE A 268 -12.29 22.26 -32.98
N ILE A 269 -12.71 23.50 -33.23
CA ILE A 269 -12.65 24.60 -32.26
C ILE A 269 -13.50 24.25 -31.04
N LEU A 270 -14.76 23.84 -31.23
CA LEU A 270 -15.68 23.46 -30.15
C LEU A 270 -15.12 22.30 -29.30
N LYS A 271 -14.55 21.28 -29.94
CA LYS A 271 -13.90 20.16 -29.23
C LYS A 271 -12.66 20.64 -28.47
N SER A 272 -11.84 21.51 -29.05
CA SER A 272 -10.64 22.04 -28.40
C SER A 272 -10.95 22.88 -27.16
N GLU A 273 -12.03 23.67 -27.19
CA GLU A 273 -12.51 24.44 -26.03
C GLU A 273 -12.98 23.57 -24.87
N SER A 274 -13.38 22.32 -25.16
CA SER A 274 -13.77 21.34 -24.14
C SER A 274 -12.57 20.69 -23.44
N VAL A 275 -11.34 20.86 -23.96
CA VAL A 275 -10.10 20.50 -23.28
C VAL A 275 -9.80 21.54 -22.20
N LYS A 276 -10.38 21.37 -21.01
CA LYS A 276 -10.02 22.10 -19.79
C LYS A 276 -9.36 21.18 -18.76
#